data_AF-A0A4D4MGZ6-F1
#
_entry.id   AF-A0A4D4MGZ6-F1
#
_cell.length_a   1.000
_cell.length_b   1.000
_cell.length_c   1.000
_cell.angle_alpha   90.00
_cell.angle_beta   90.00
_cell.angle_gamma   90.00
#
_symmetry.space_group_name_H-M   'P 1'
#
loop_
_entity.id
_entity.type
_entity.pdbx_description
1 polymer ?
#
loop_
_entity_poly.entity_id
_entity_poly.type
_entity_poly.pdbx_seq_one_letter_code
_entity_poly.pdbx_strand_id
1 'polypeptide(L)'
;MSSGLRKVDSSGWQGEGGEAFREKFGVHPTKWAQAAEACNTAAGALELYADTLKWAQGQAKEAVELYKKGVKASQDAVDAYNKKVDAYNAKIKANEDPGPKPEPFHDPGKADIKAAAQKLAEARKQRNTAASEAQGKIKAALAHAPAEPPPLDRIGNDLKDGFQAANTELTHVVGGALKGTAGLVTSPPA
;
A
#
# COMPACT_ATOMS: atom_id res chain seq x y z
N MET A 1 -24.36 -23.95 -8.34
CA MET A 1 -24.61 -25.07 -7.41
C MET A 1 -26.01 -25.06 -6.78
N SER A 2 -26.62 -23.90 -6.44
CA SER A 2 -27.96 -23.84 -5.82
C SER A 2 -29.11 -24.43 -6.67
N SER A 3 -29.04 -24.33 -8.00
CA SER A 3 -30.04 -24.90 -8.93
C SER A 3 -30.13 -26.44 -8.85
N GLY A 4 -29.03 -27.12 -8.50
CA GLY A 4 -29.01 -28.59 -8.37
C GLY A 4 -29.76 -29.08 -7.12
N LEU A 5 -29.54 -28.42 -5.97
CA LEU A 5 -30.25 -28.76 -4.74
C LEU A 5 -31.75 -28.44 -4.82
N ARG A 6 -32.15 -27.37 -5.52
CA ARG A 6 -33.57 -27.02 -5.73
C ARG A 6 -34.33 -28.02 -6.62
N LYS A 7 -33.61 -28.86 -7.38
CA LYS A 7 -34.20 -29.86 -8.29
C LYS A 7 -34.40 -31.23 -7.66
N VAL A 8 -34.06 -31.41 -6.38
CA VAL A 8 -34.31 -32.68 -5.68
C VAL A 8 -35.82 -32.79 -5.43
N ASP A 9 -36.50 -33.55 -6.28
CA ASP A 9 -37.92 -33.84 -6.15
C ASP A 9 -38.11 -34.97 -5.13
N SER A 10 -38.74 -34.64 -4.00
CA SER A 10 -39.08 -35.59 -2.93
C SER A 10 -40.58 -35.86 -2.83
N SER A 11 -41.38 -35.38 -3.78
CA SER A 11 -42.85 -35.53 -3.78
C SER A 11 -43.29 -37.01 -3.82
N GLY A 12 -42.48 -37.87 -4.44
CA GLY A 12 -42.70 -39.32 -4.49
C GLY A 12 -42.41 -40.08 -3.19
N TRP A 13 -41.78 -39.45 -2.18
CA TRP A 13 -41.52 -40.07 -0.88
C TRP A 13 -42.61 -39.70 0.13
N GLN A 14 -43.51 -40.65 0.36
CA GLN A 14 -44.65 -40.52 1.28
C GLN A 14 -44.33 -41.16 2.64
N GLY A 15 -44.98 -40.68 3.69
CA GLY A 15 -44.76 -41.12 5.08
C GLY A 15 -43.73 -40.28 5.83
N GLU A 16 -43.53 -40.61 7.10
CA GLU A 16 -42.79 -39.83 8.11
C GLU A 16 -41.34 -39.49 7.67
N GLY A 17 -40.67 -40.42 6.97
CA GLY A 17 -39.32 -40.19 6.43
C GLY A 17 -39.27 -39.16 5.29
N GLY A 18 -40.32 -39.07 4.46
CA GLY A 18 -40.41 -38.07 3.39
C GLY A 18 -40.70 -36.67 3.91
N GLU A 19 -41.54 -36.57 4.96
CA GLU A 19 -41.80 -35.30 5.65
C GLU A 19 -40.56 -34.80 6.39
N ALA A 20 -39.88 -35.68 7.13
CA ALA A 20 -38.62 -35.35 7.79
C ALA A 20 -37.53 -34.92 6.80
N PHE A 21 -37.45 -35.57 5.62
CA PHE A 21 -36.53 -35.13 4.57
C PHE A 21 -36.87 -33.74 4.05
N ARG A 22 -38.13 -33.44 3.74
CA ARG A 22 -38.55 -32.11 3.27
C ARG A 22 -38.31 -31.03 4.32
N GLU A 23 -38.56 -31.33 5.59
CA GLU A 23 -38.31 -30.43 6.72
C GLU A 23 -36.81 -30.12 6.88
N LYS A 24 -35.96 -31.16 6.91
CA LYS A 24 -34.51 -30.98 7.08
C LYS A 24 -33.85 -30.41 5.83
N PHE A 25 -34.17 -30.95 4.65
CA PHE A 25 -33.55 -30.57 3.38
C PHE A 25 -33.99 -29.19 2.91
N GLY A 26 -35.24 -28.77 3.16
CA GLY A 26 -35.81 -27.52 2.65
C GLY A 26 -35.02 -26.26 2.99
N VAL A 27 -34.28 -26.25 4.09
CA VAL A 27 -33.44 -25.10 4.51
C VAL A 27 -32.07 -25.07 3.82
N HIS A 28 -31.56 -26.20 3.33
CA HIS A 28 -30.20 -26.30 2.79
C HIS A 28 -30.01 -25.58 1.45
N PRO A 29 -30.89 -25.68 0.44
CA PRO A 29 -30.74 -24.97 -0.83
C PRO A 29 -30.55 -23.46 -0.65
N THR A 30 -31.28 -22.85 0.29
CA THR A 30 -31.17 -21.42 0.61
C THR A 30 -29.83 -21.09 1.26
N LYS A 31 -29.38 -21.89 2.24
CA LYS A 31 -28.07 -21.70 2.89
C LYS A 31 -26.90 -21.81 1.90
N TRP A 32 -26.96 -22.78 0.97
CA TRP A 32 -25.94 -22.91 -0.07
C TRP A 32 -25.96 -21.77 -1.09
N ALA A 33 -27.14 -21.22 -1.41
CA ALA A 33 -27.24 -20.04 -2.26
C ALA A 33 -26.61 -18.81 -1.57
N GLN A 34 -26.92 -18.60 -0.29
CA GLN A 34 -26.34 -17.52 0.51
C GLN A 34 -24.81 -17.64 0.64
N ALA A 35 -24.31 -18.85 0.88
CA ALA A 35 -22.86 -19.10 0.92
C ALA A 35 -22.18 -18.80 -0.43
N ALA A 36 -22.79 -19.21 -1.54
CA ALA A 36 -22.24 -18.93 -2.87
C ALA A 36 -22.22 -17.42 -3.18
N GLU A 37 -23.26 -16.68 -2.79
CA GLU A 37 -23.33 -15.22 -2.94
C GLU A 37 -22.27 -14.51 -2.08
N ALA A 38 -22.08 -14.97 -0.84
CA ALA A 38 -21.03 -14.47 0.04
C ALA A 38 -19.63 -14.69 -0.56
N CYS A 39 -19.34 -15.90 -1.07
CA CYS A 39 -18.08 -16.21 -1.75
C CYS A 39 -17.85 -15.34 -2.98
N ASN A 40 -18.87 -15.13 -3.82
CA ASN A 40 -18.76 -14.26 -5.00
C ASN A 40 -18.49 -12.80 -4.62
N THR A 41 -19.16 -12.30 -3.58
CA THR A 41 -18.94 -10.94 -3.06
C THR A 41 -17.52 -10.77 -2.53
N ALA A 42 -17.03 -11.73 -1.76
CA ALA A 42 -15.66 -11.73 -1.24
C ALA A 42 -14.61 -11.82 -2.37
N ALA A 43 -14.84 -12.68 -3.36
CA ALA A 43 -13.97 -12.80 -4.53
C ALA A 43 -13.87 -11.48 -5.30
N GLY A 44 -15.00 -10.85 -5.64
CA GLY A 44 -15.00 -9.56 -6.33
C GLY A 44 -14.35 -8.44 -5.53
N ALA A 45 -14.49 -8.45 -4.19
CA ALA A 45 -13.81 -7.50 -3.32
C ALA A 45 -12.28 -7.67 -3.36
N LEU A 46 -11.78 -8.90 -3.33
CA LEU A 46 -10.36 -9.21 -3.41
C LEU A 46 -9.78 -8.92 -4.80
N GLU A 47 -10.52 -9.16 -5.88
CA GLU A 47 -10.10 -8.82 -7.25
C GLU A 47 -9.90 -7.32 -7.42
N LEU A 48 -10.87 -6.50 -7.00
CA LEU A 48 -10.76 -5.04 -7.04
C LEU A 48 -9.56 -4.52 -6.22
N TYR A 49 -9.34 -5.12 -5.05
CA TYR A 49 -8.17 -4.79 -4.23
C TYR A 49 -6.85 -5.18 -4.93
N ALA A 50 -6.79 -6.36 -5.53
CA ALA A 50 -5.62 -6.83 -6.27
C ALA A 50 -5.29 -5.91 -7.46
N ASP A 51 -6.29 -5.41 -8.17
CA ASP A 51 -6.07 -4.47 -9.28
C ASP A 51 -5.54 -3.11 -8.76
N THR A 52 -6.09 -2.61 -7.65
CA THR A 52 -5.57 -1.41 -7.01
C THR A 52 -4.14 -1.60 -6.51
N LEU A 53 -3.80 -2.77 -5.98
CA LEU A 53 -2.43 -3.13 -5.58
C LEU A 53 -1.46 -3.10 -6.76
N LYS A 54 -1.83 -3.71 -7.88
CA LYS A 54 -1.01 -3.70 -9.11
C LYS A 54 -0.78 -2.27 -9.61
N TRP A 55 -1.83 -1.45 -9.63
CA TRP A 55 -1.72 -0.03 -9.98
C TRP A 55 -0.77 0.70 -9.03
N ALA A 56 -0.92 0.52 -7.72
CA ALA A 56 -0.08 1.18 -6.72
C ALA A 56 1.39 0.75 -6.82
N GLN A 57 1.67 -0.53 -7.14
CA GLN A 57 3.01 -1.01 -7.44
C GLN A 57 3.61 -0.32 -8.67
N GLY A 58 2.82 -0.07 -9.71
CA GLY A 58 3.23 0.72 -10.87
C GLY A 58 3.62 2.15 -10.49
N GLN A 59 2.75 2.82 -9.72
CA GLN A 59 3.02 4.18 -9.23
C GLN A 59 4.29 4.25 -8.35
N ALA A 60 4.53 3.23 -7.52
CA ALA A 60 5.73 3.16 -6.69
C ALA A 60 7.01 3.01 -7.53
N LYS A 61 6.99 2.22 -8.62
CA LYS A 61 8.12 2.11 -9.55
C LYS A 61 8.44 3.46 -10.19
N GLU A 62 7.42 4.16 -10.69
CA GLU A 62 7.59 5.51 -11.26
C GLU A 62 8.14 6.50 -10.22
N ALA A 63 7.64 6.45 -8.98
CA ALA A 63 8.15 7.29 -7.89
C ALA A 63 9.64 7.01 -7.59
N VAL A 64 10.07 5.76 -7.61
CA VAL A 64 11.48 5.39 -7.43
C VAL A 64 12.35 5.98 -8.53
N GLU A 65 11.93 5.87 -9.79
CA GLU A 65 12.70 6.44 -10.91
C GLU A 65 12.79 7.97 -10.83
N LEU A 66 11.70 8.63 -10.46
CA LEU A 66 11.68 10.08 -10.26
C LEU A 66 12.57 10.51 -9.08
N TYR A 67 12.56 9.75 -7.99
CA TYR A 67 13.43 9.98 -6.84
C TYR A 67 14.91 9.84 -7.22
N LYS A 68 15.28 8.76 -7.93
CA LYS A 68 16.65 8.55 -8.41
C LYS A 68 17.11 9.71 -9.30
N LYS A 69 16.25 10.17 -10.21
CA LYS A 69 16.53 11.33 -11.07
C LYS A 69 16.80 12.58 -10.24
N GLY A 70 15.94 12.89 -9.28
CA GLY A 70 16.10 14.04 -8.40
C GLY A 70 17.37 13.96 -7.55
N VAL A 71 17.64 12.81 -6.93
CA VAL A 71 18.88 12.60 -6.14
C VAL A 71 20.12 12.79 -7.01
N LYS A 72 20.14 12.23 -8.22
CA LYS A 72 21.25 12.41 -9.14
C LYS A 72 21.46 13.88 -9.51
N ALA A 73 20.39 14.59 -9.87
CA ALA A 73 20.46 16.01 -10.19
C ALA A 73 20.97 16.85 -9.00
N SER A 74 20.55 16.51 -7.78
CA SER A 74 21.02 17.15 -6.55
C SER A 74 22.52 16.92 -6.35
N GLN A 75 22.98 15.67 -6.47
CA GLN A 75 24.38 15.29 -6.30
C GLN A 75 25.28 15.95 -7.34
N ASP A 76 24.91 15.86 -8.62
CA ASP A 76 25.68 16.46 -9.71
C ASP A 76 25.79 17.99 -9.53
N ALA A 77 24.73 18.64 -9.03
CA ALA A 77 24.73 20.07 -8.75
C ALA A 77 25.58 20.43 -7.52
N VAL A 78 25.54 19.64 -6.45
CA VAL A 78 26.40 19.83 -5.27
C VAL A 78 27.88 19.70 -5.66
N ASP A 79 28.24 18.68 -6.44
CA ASP A 79 29.61 18.48 -6.88
C ASP A 79 30.11 19.64 -7.75
N ALA A 80 29.26 20.12 -8.67
CA ALA A 80 29.57 21.28 -9.50
C ALA A 80 29.69 22.58 -8.68
N TYR A 81 28.84 22.74 -7.66
CA TYR A 81 28.87 23.89 -6.76
C TYR A 81 30.14 23.91 -5.92
N ASN A 82 30.48 22.78 -5.29
CA ASN A 82 31.68 22.64 -4.47
C ASN A 82 32.94 22.92 -5.29
N LYS A 83 33.04 22.42 -6.53
CA LYS A 83 34.17 22.75 -7.43
C LYS A 83 34.31 24.25 -7.69
N LYS A 84 33.21 24.97 -7.87
CA LYS A 84 33.23 26.44 -8.06
C LYS A 84 33.68 27.15 -6.77
N VAL A 85 33.18 26.72 -5.63
CA VAL A 85 33.55 27.28 -4.32
C VAL A 85 35.02 27.00 -4.00
N ASP A 86 35.50 25.80 -4.26
CA ASP A 86 36.89 25.42 -4.04
C ASP A 86 37.85 26.22 -4.94
N ALA A 87 37.51 26.37 -6.22
CA ALA A 87 38.30 27.20 -7.15
C ALA A 87 38.34 28.67 -6.72
N TYR A 88 37.20 29.21 -6.28
CA TYR A 88 37.11 30.57 -5.74
C TYR A 88 37.98 30.74 -4.49
N ASN A 89 37.86 29.81 -3.53
CA ASN A 89 38.61 29.82 -2.28
C ASN A 89 40.12 29.61 -2.50
N ALA A 90 40.51 28.80 -3.49
CA ALA A 90 41.92 28.58 -3.83
C ALA A 90 42.58 29.86 -4.33
N LYS A 91 41.90 30.64 -5.18
CA LYS A 91 42.41 31.94 -5.64
C LYS A 91 42.54 32.96 -4.51
N ILE A 92 41.55 33.01 -3.61
CA ILE A 92 41.66 33.83 -2.38
C ILE A 92 42.90 33.45 -1.58
N LYS A 93 43.14 32.14 -1.35
CA LYS A 93 44.32 31.66 -0.61
C LYS A 93 45.64 31.99 -1.33
N ALA A 94 45.64 32.01 -2.66
CA ALA A 94 46.78 32.39 -3.48
C ALA A 94 46.98 33.93 -3.56
N ASN A 95 46.12 34.73 -2.91
CA ASN A 95 46.12 36.19 -3.02
C ASN A 95 45.92 36.69 -4.46
N GLU A 96 45.23 35.89 -5.29
CA GLU A 96 44.83 36.22 -6.65
C GLU A 96 43.38 36.73 -6.68
N ASP A 97 42.99 37.43 -7.76
CA ASP A 97 41.59 37.82 -7.97
C ASP A 97 40.72 36.57 -8.21
N PRO A 98 39.81 36.23 -7.28
CA PRO A 98 38.99 35.03 -7.39
C PRO A 98 37.85 35.19 -8.41
N GLY A 99 37.60 36.40 -8.92
CA GLY A 99 36.47 36.72 -9.77
C GLY A 99 35.15 36.83 -8.97
N PRO A 100 33.98 36.70 -9.62
CA PRO A 100 32.70 36.81 -8.95
C PRO A 100 32.46 35.66 -7.96
N LYS A 101 31.90 36.00 -6.79
CA LYS A 101 31.52 35.01 -5.78
C LYS A 101 30.47 34.05 -6.34
N PRO A 102 30.60 32.73 -6.10
CA PRO A 102 29.54 31.77 -6.45
C PRO A 102 28.20 32.16 -5.83
N GLU A 103 27.14 32.13 -6.63
CA GLU A 103 25.77 32.37 -6.17
C GLU A 103 25.35 31.35 -5.09
N PRO A 104 24.29 31.61 -4.31
CA PRO A 104 23.74 30.60 -3.41
C PRO A 104 23.36 29.31 -4.14
N PHE A 105 23.61 28.16 -3.50
CA PHE A 105 23.23 26.87 -4.07
C PHE A 105 21.71 26.74 -4.20
N HIS A 106 21.26 26.36 -5.40
CA HIS A 106 19.89 25.99 -5.69
C HIS A 106 19.84 24.53 -6.10
N ASP A 107 19.10 23.71 -5.34
CA ASP A 107 18.97 22.28 -5.61
C ASP A 107 17.95 22.01 -6.75
N PRO A 108 18.41 21.57 -7.94
CA PRO A 108 17.52 21.28 -9.06
C PRO A 108 16.73 19.98 -8.88
N GLY A 109 17.17 19.07 -8.01
CA GLY A 109 16.55 17.76 -7.79
C GLY A 109 15.41 17.78 -6.77
N LYS A 110 15.33 18.81 -5.95
CA LYS A 110 14.34 18.96 -4.87
C LYS A 110 12.89 18.78 -5.33
N ALA A 111 12.54 19.30 -6.50
CA ALA A 111 11.18 19.22 -7.04
C ALA A 111 10.82 17.76 -7.41
N ASP A 112 11.72 17.05 -8.08
CA ASP A 112 11.55 15.64 -8.46
C ASP A 112 11.44 14.75 -7.22
N ILE A 113 12.29 14.96 -6.22
CA ILE A 113 12.23 14.22 -4.94
C ILE A 113 10.89 14.42 -4.24
N LYS A 114 10.39 15.67 -4.19
CA LYS A 114 9.09 15.98 -3.59
C LYS A 114 7.95 15.31 -4.35
N ALA A 115 7.98 15.38 -5.68
CA ALA A 115 6.96 14.76 -6.53
C ALA A 115 6.95 13.23 -6.39
N ALA A 116 8.12 12.59 -6.27
CA ALA A 116 8.24 11.16 -6.00
C ALA A 116 7.58 10.77 -4.67
N ALA A 117 7.86 11.53 -3.59
CA ALA A 117 7.26 11.28 -2.28
C ALA A 117 5.72 11.43 -2.31
N GLN A 118 5.21 12.47 -2.98
CA GLN A 118 3.78 12.70 -3.14
C GLN A 118 3.09 11.57 -3.91
N LYS A 119 3.70 11.12 -5.01
CA LYS A 119 3.18 10.02 -5.82
C LYS A 119 3.10 8.71 -5.04
N LEU A 120 4.14 8.38 -4.27
CA LEU A 120 4.15 7.20 -3.42
C LEU A 120 3.11 7.29 -2.30
N ALA A 121 2.95 8.47 -1.69
CA ALA A 121 1.96 8.69 -0.64
C ALA A 121 0.52 8.49 -1.17
N GLU A 122 0.21 9.05 -2.35
CA GLU A 122 -1.11 8.90 -2.97
C GLU A 122 -1.38 7.44 -3.36
N ALA A 123 -0.38 6.74 -3.93
CA ALA A 123 -0.50 5.33 -4.25
C ALA A 123 -0.83 4.47 -3.01
N ARG A 124 -0.15 4.73 -1.89
CA ARG A 124 -0.39 4.06 -0.60
C ARG A 124 -1.79 4.37 -0.06
N LYS A 125 -2.23 5.62 -0.16
CA LYS A 125 -3.56 6.06 0.28
C LYS A 125 -4.68 5.32 -0.46
N GLN A 126 -4.59 5.24 -1.79
CA GLN A 126 -5.61 4.53 -2.58
C GLN A 126 -5.61 3.03 -2.32
N ARG A 127 -4.42 2.41 -2.23
CA ARG A 127 -4.29 1.00 -1.80
C ARG A 127 -4.96 0.75 -0.45
N ASN A 128 -4.69 1.59 0.55
CA ASN A 128 -5.26 1.44 1.88
C ASN A 128 -6.79 1.60 1.87
N THR A 129 -7.30 2.54 1.08
CA THR A 129 -8.75 2.72 0.91
C THR A 129 -9.39 1.47 0.32
N ALA A 130 -8.83 0.94 -0.78
CA ALA A 130 -9.33 -0.29 -1.40
C ALA A 130 -9.22 -1.51 -0.46
N ALA A 131 -8.17 -1.60 0.37
CA ALA A 131 -8.05 -2.64 1.38
C ALA A 131 -9.17 -2.54 2.43
N SER A 132 -9.47 -1.35 2.94
CA SER A 132 -10.57 -1.15 3.90
C SER A 132 -11.93 -1.47 3.28
N GLU A 133 -12.17 -1.09 2.03
CA GLU A 133 -13.41 -1.44 1.32
C GLU A 133 -13.54 -2.95 1.12
N ALA A 134 -12.46 -3.63 0.72
CA ALA A 134 -12.46 -5.07 0.55
C ALA A 134 -12.72 -5.79 1.88
N GLN A 135 -12.07 -5.35 2.96
CA GLN A 135 -12.32 -5.85 4.31
C GLN A 135 -13.79 -5.69 4.72
N GLY A 136 -14.39 -4.52 4.46
CA GLY A 136 -15.80 -4.25 4.74
C GLY A 136 -16.74 -5.21 3.99
N LYS A 137 -16.49 -5.42 2.69
CA LYS A 137 -17.29 -6.34 1.85
C LYS A 137 -17.14 -7.79 2.30
N ILE A 138 -15.93 -8.23 2.63
CA ILE A 138 -15.67 -9.58 3.15
C ILE A 138 -16.40 -9.77 4.48
N LYS A 139 -16.29 -8.82 5.41
CA LYS A 139 -16.99 -8.89 6.70
C LYS A 139 -18.51 -8.96 6.52
N ALA A 140 -19.08 -8.17 5.61
CA ALA A 140 -20.51 -8.21 5.30
C ALA A 140 -20.93 -9.57 4.70
N ALA A 141 -20.12 -10.13 3.79
CA ALA A 141 -20.37 -11.46 3.22
C ALA A 141 -20.33 -12.57 4.28
N LEU A 142 -19.47 -12.45 5.28
CA LEU A 142 -19.36 -13.40 6.39
C LEU A 142 -20.47 -13.27 7.44
N ALA A 143 -21.23 -12.18 7.50
CA ALA A 143 -22.27 -11.99 8.51
C ALA A 143 -23.40 -13.05 8.46
N HIS A 144 -23.56 -13.73 7.32
CA HIS A 144 -24.54 -14.81 7.13
C HIS A 144 -23.92 -16.21 7.30
N ALA A 145 -22.61 -16.31 7.51
CA ALA A 145 -21.96 -17.57 7.84
C ALA A 145 -22.24 -17.93 9.31
N PRO A 146 -22.38 -19.24 9.65
CA PRO A 146 -22.41 -19.67 11.05
C PRO A 146 -21.13 -19.22 11.77
N ALA A 147 -21.22 -19.05 13.11
CA ALA A 147 -20.15 -18.51 13.95
C ALA A 147 -18.75 -19.04 13.59
N GLU A 148 -17.77 -18.14 13.54
CA GLU A 148 -16.46 -18.41 12.96
C GLU A 148 -15.72 -19.55 13.68
N PRO A 149 -15.17 -20.52 12.94
CA PRO A 149 -14.06 -21.30 13.46
C PRO A 149 -12.79 -20.42 13.57
N PRO A 150 -11.83 -20.78 14.45
CA PRO A 150 -10.59 -20.02 14.72
C PRO A 150 -9.77 -19.50 13.51
N PRO A 151 -9.81 -20.09 12.29
CA PRO A 151 -9.04 -19.59 11.15
C PRO A 151 -9.47 -18.23 10.59
N LEU A 152 -10.74 -17.83 10.71
CA LEU A 152 -11.23 -16.56 10.14
C LEU A 152 -10.83 -15.35 10.99
N ASP A 153 -10.83 -15.49 12.31
CA ASP A 153 -10.27 -14.52 13.27
C ASP A 153 -8.80 -14.19 12.96
N ARG A 154 -8.03 -15.18 12.52
CA ARG A 154 -6.61 -14.99 12.12
C ARG A 154 -6.48 -14.08 10.90
N ILE A 155 -7.28 -14.32 9.86
CA ILE A 155 -7.28 -13.50 8.64
C ILE A 155 -7.70 -12.06 8.98
N GLY A 156 -8.70 -11.89 9.85
CA GLY A 156 -9.14 -10.58 10.32
C GLY A 156 -8.05 -9.82 11.07
N ASN A 157 -7.35 -10.49 11.98
CA ASN A 157 -6.24 -9.92 12.75
C ASN A 157 -5.02 -9.59 11.87
N ASP A 158 -4.61 -10.49 10.97
CA ASP A 158 -3.48 -10.25 10.04
C ASP A 158 -3.72 -9.02 9.14
N LEU A 159 -4.95 -8.84 8.67
CA LEU A 159 -5.33 -7.71 7.84
C LEU A 159 -5.30 -6.40 8.63
N LYS A 160 -5.75 -6.42 9.89
CA LYS A 160 -5.72 -5.28 10.81
C LYS A 160 -4.27 -4.92 11.19
N ASP A 161 -3.45 -5.91 11.49
CA ASP A 161 -2.04 -5.74 11.85
C ASP A 161 -1.24 -5.18 10.68
N GLY A 162 -1.48 -5.68 9.45
CA GLY A 162 -0.86 -5.14 8.23
C GLY A 162 -1.21 -3.67 7.99
N PHE A 163 -2.45 -3.26 8.30
CA PHE A 163 -2.89 -1.87 8.19
C PHE A 163 -2.20 -0.97 9.22
N GLN A 164 -2.07 -1.43 10.46
CA GLN A 164 -1.38 -0.69 11.52
C GLN A 164 0.13 -0.60 11.27
N ALA A 165 0.77 -1.70 10.86
CA ALA A 165 2.20 -1.74 10.55
C ALA A 165 2.59 -0.76 9.44
N ALA A 166 1.79 -0.68 8.36
CA ALA A 166 2.03 0.25 7.27
C ALA A 166 1.93 1.73 7.68
N ASN A 167 1.09 2.05 8.68
CA ASN A 167 1.00 3.40 9.24
C ASN A 167 2.21 3.74 10.12
N THR A 168 2.70 2.77 10.91
CA THR A 168 3.85 2.96 11.81
C THR A 168 5.16 3.16 11.04
N GLU A 169 5.36 2.49 9.89
CA GLU A 169 6.57 2.69 9.06
C GLU A 169 6.71 4.12 8.52
N LEU A 170 5.59 4.81 8.24
CA LEU A 170 5.60 6.18 7.73
C LEU A 170 6.14 7.18 8.77
N THR A 171 5.84 6.95 10.05
CA THR A 171 6.34 7.78 11.17
C THR A 171 7.85 7.65 11.33
N HIS A 172 8.42 6.48 11.03
CA HIS A 172 9.87 6.24 11.12
C HIS A 172 10.65 6.70 9.89
N VAL A 173 10.11 6.59 8.67
CA VAL A 173 10.81 7.04 7.44
C VAL A 173 10.91 8.57 7.36
N VAL A 174 9.87 9.30 7.79
CA VAL A 174 9.90 10.77 7.85
C VAL A 174 10.87 11.27 8.93
N GLY A 175 11.00 10.56 10.06
CA GLY A 175 12.00 10.85 11.09
C GLY A 175 13.45 10.47 10.71
N GLY A 176 13.62 9.42 9.90
CA GLY A 176 14.93 8.93 9.45
C GLY A 176 15.59 9.80 8.39
N ALA A 177 14.82 10.37 7.45
CA ALA A 177 15.35 11.24 6.40
C ALA A 177 15.87 12.59 6.93
N LEU A 178 15.29 13.11 8.02
CA LEU A 178 15.74 14.34 8.68
C LEU A 178 16.98 14.13 9.56
N LYS A 179 17.19 12.92 10.13
CA LYS A 179 18.40 12.59 10.91
C LYS A 179 19.60 12.24 10.02
N GLY A 180 19.36 11.71 8.81
CA GLY A 180 20.43 11.31 7.88
C GLY A 180 21.25 12.46 7.29
N THR A 181 20.75 13.69 7.31
CA THR A 181 21.48 14.87 6.79
C THR A 181 22.15 15.71 7.88
N ALA A 182 21.76 15.54 9.14
CA ALA A 182 22.40 16.21 10.28
C ALA A 182 23.69 15.50 10.75
N GLY A 183 23.90 14.23 10.36
CA GLY A 183 25.07 13.44 10.76
C GLY A 183 26.34 13.62 9.92
N LEU A 184 26.31 14.43 8.86
CA LEU A 184 27.44 14.61 7.92
C LEU A 184 28.10 15.99 7.99
N VAL A 185 27.66 16.87 8.88
CA VAL A 185 28.28 18.19 9.08
C VAL A 185 28.39 18.46 10.58
N THR A 186 29.49 18.02 11.20
CA THR A 186 30.30 18.77 12.18
C THR A 186 31.25 17.82 12.91
N SER A 187 32.50 17.77 12.47
CA SER A 187 33.66 17.50 13.33
C SER A 187 34.76 18.48 12.93
N PRO A 188 35.01 19.56 13.68
CA PRO A 188 36.18 20.43 13.45
C PRO A 188 37.46 19.75 13.96
N PRO A 189 38.63 19.99 13.33
CA PRO A 189 39.89 19.38 13.77
C PRO A 189 40.42 20.08 15.04
N ALA A 190 41.10 19.29 15.88
CA ALA A 190 41.95 19.74 16.98
C ALA A 190 43.28 20.29 16.46
#